data_AF-A0A2K3DL65-F1
#
_entry.id   AF-A0A2K3DL65-F1
#
_cell.length_a   1.000
_cell.length_b   1.000
_cell.length_c   1.000
_cell.angle_alpha   90.00
_cell.angle_beta   90.00
_cell.angle_gamma   90.00
#
_symmetry.space_group_name_H-M   'P 1'
#
loop_
_entity.id
_entity.type
_entity.pdbx_description
1 polymer ?
#
loop_
_entity_poly.entity_id
_entity_poly.type
_entity_poly.pdbx_seq_one_letter_code
_entity_poly.pdbx_strand_id
1 'polypeptide(L)'
;MNLDANSWSQLNDELHSMVKNFSDLVKASRIPDEYADELSSSKDTKGDLQEVLADKLLFSAYMCLHHISELKKAAALSDHTTQIANARAVKGAMQRADDTVTGQLAGIKAEAQELLGQLEESYYSSRHKGRPTESGVSEQLRELCSLALESASHRK
;
A
#
# COMPACT_ATOMS: atom_id res chain seq x y z
N MET A 1 -18.14 -10.81 -0.61
CA MET A 1 -19.10 -10.12 -1.51
C MET A 1 -18.51 -10.15 -2.89
N ASN A 2 -19.06 -10.97 -3.76
CA ASN A 2 -18.67 -11.05 -5.16
C ASN A 2 -19.46 -9.95 -5.88
N LEU A 3 -18.79 -9.02 -6.56
CA LEU A 3 -19.48 -8.19 -7.54
C LEU A 3 -19.82 -9.10 -8.70
N ASP A 4 -21.02 -9.66 -8.68
CA ASP A 4 -21.49 -10.45 -9.79
C ASP A 4 -21.55 -9.55 -11.02
N ALA A 5 -21.21 -10.09 -12.20
CA ALA A 5 -21.35 -9.39 -13.48
C ALA A 5 -22.74 -8.76 -13.67
N ASN A 6 -23.73 -9.24 -12.91
CA ASN A 6 -25.08 -8.70 -12.76
C ASN A 6 -25.15 -7.24 -12.27
N SER A 7 -24.20 -6.72 -11.48
CA SER A 7 -24.30 -5.35 -10.96
C SER A 7 -24.12 -4.28 -12.05
N TRP A 8 -23.29 -4.58 -13.07
CA TRP A 8 -23.12 -3.70 -14.22
C TRP A 8 -24.29 -3.77 -15.19
N SER A 9 -24.86 -4.96 -15.40
CA SER A 9 -26.06 -5.11 -16.23
C SER A 9 -27.26 -4.41 -15.58
N GLN A 10 -27.44 -4.53 -14.27
CA GLN A 10 -28.49 -3.83 -13.53
C GLN A 10 -28.39 -2.29 -13.64
N LEU A 11 -27.18 -1.74 -13.49
CA LEU A 11 -26.98 -0.29 -13.69
C LEU A 11 -27.33 0.13 -15.13
N ASN A 12 -26.95 -0.68 -16.11
CA ASN A 12 -27.25 -0.40 -17.51
C ASN A 12 -28.76 -0.45 -17.79
N ASP A 13 -29.47 -1.42 -17.21
CA ASP A 13 -30.92 -1.56 -17.36
C ASP A 13 -31.66 -0.36 -16.73
N GLU A 14 -31.22 0.09 -15.56
CA GLU A 14 -31.79 1.29 -14.91
C GLU A 14 -31.50 2.58 -15.68
N LEU A 15 -30.32 2.71 -16.29
CA LEU A 15 -29.98 3.83 -17.15
C LEU A 15 -30.90 3.88 -18.39
N HIS A 16 -31.14 2.73 -19.01
CA HIS A 16 -32.05 2.61 -20.15
C HIS A 16 -33.50 2.94 -19.74
N SER A 17 -33.93 2.48 -18.56
CA SER A 17 -35.24 2.84 -17.98
C SER A 17 -35.36 4.35 -17.77
N MET A 18 -34.34 4.98 -17.20
CA MET A 18 -34.30 6.43 -16.96
C MET A 18 -34.43 7.23 -18.27
N VAL A 19 -33.65 6.88 -19.30
CA VAL A 19 -33.72 7.55 -20.62
C VAL A 19 -35.08 7.34 -21.28
N LYS A 20 -35.67 6.14 -21.15
CA LYS A 20 -37.00 5.84 -21.67
C LYS A 20 -38.07 6.69 -20.97
N ASN A 21 -38.08 6.71 -19.64
CA ASN A 21 -39.04 7.50 -18.85
C ASN A 21 -38.93 8.99 -19.16
N PHE A 22 -37.71 9.51 -19.32
CA PHE A 22 -37.49 10.89 -19.76
C PHE A 22 -38.04 11.14 -21.17
N SER A 23 -37.75 10.25 -22.13
CA SER A 23 -38.27 10.38 -23.49
C SER A 23 -39.80 10.35 -23.52
N ASP A 24 -40.42 9.51 -22.70
CA ASP A 24 -41.87 9.39 -22.64
C ASP A 24 -42.50 10.59 -21.92
N LEU A 25 -41.85 11.16 -20.91
CA LEU A 25 -42.26 12.42 -20.28
C LEU A 25 -42.24 13.58 -21.28
N VAL A 26 -41.18 13.68 -22.10
CA VAL A 26 -41.06 14.71 -23.16
C VAL A 26 -42.13 14.54 -24.24
N LYS A 27 -42.55 13.31 -24.56
CA LYS A 27 -43.66 13.06 -25.49
C LYS A 27 -44.99 13.44 -24.85
N ALA A 28 -45.20 13.09 -23.58
CA ALA A 28 -46.42 13.37 -22.84
C ALA A 28 -46.62 14.88 -22.56
N SER A 29 -45.54 15.67 -22.56
CA SER A 29 -45.61 17.12 -22.41
C SER A 29 -45.90 17.88 -23.71
N ARG A 30 -45.86 17.23 -24.88
CA ARG A 30 -46.29 17.84 -26.13
C ARG A 30 -47.82 17.99 -26.16
N ILE A 31 -48.28 19.23 -26.11
CA ILE A 31 -49.68 19.59 -26.34
C ILE A 31 -49.91 19.63 -27.87
N PRO A 32 -50.85 18.86 -28.44
CA PRO A 32 -51.27 19.06 -29.83
C PRO A 32 -52.06 20.37 -29.92
N ASP A 33 -51.63 21.29 -30.80
CA ASP A 33 -52.24 22.61 -30.99
C ASP A 33 -53.66 22.60 -31.64
N GLU A 34 -54.25 21.43 -31.94
CA GLU A 34 -55.39 21.38 -32.88
C GLU A 34 -56.80 21.11 -32.30
N TYR A 35 -57.01 20.86 -31.01
CA TYR A 35 -58.38 20.55 -30.52
C TYR A 35 -58.67 21.17 -29.15
N ALA A 36 -58.85 22.48 -29.10
CA ALA A 36 -59.16 23.19 -27.86
C ALA A 36 -60.57 22.92 -27.30
N ASP A 37 -61.47 22.23 -28.03
CA ASP A 37 -62.91 22.20 -27.70
C ASP A 37 -63.44 20.88 -27.08
N GLU A 38 -62.60 19.83 -26.94
CA GLU A 38 -63.01 18.57 -26.28
C GLU A 38 -62.19 18.24 -25.00
N LEU A 39 -61.33 19.16 -24.55
CA LEU A 39 -60.16 18.84 -23.72
C LEU A 39 -60.32 18.99 -22.20
N SER A 40 -61.54 19.23 -21.69
CA SER A 40 -61.76 19.44 -20.25
C SER A 40 -61.75 18.14 -19.43
N SER A 41 -62.10 16.98 -20.02
CA SER A 41 -62.08 15.68 -19.30
C SER A 41 -60.77 14.90 -19.44
N SER A 42 -59.91 15.26 -20.41
CA SER A 42 -58.64 14.57 -20.71
C SER A 42 -57.40 15.30 -20.17
N LYS A 43 -57.59 16.47 -19.54
CA LYS A 43 -56.49 17.26 -18.95
C LYS A 43 -56.01 16.67 -17.63
N ASP A 44 -56.92 16.22 -16.78
CA ASP A 44 -56.59 15.62 -15.47
C ASP A 44 -55.78 14.32 -15.63
N THR A 45 -56.17 13.46 -16.58
CA THR A 45 -55.46 12.19 -16.85
C THR A 45 -54.08 12.36 -17.48
N LYS A 46 -53.82 13.48 -18.17
CA LYS A 46 -52.48 13.81 -18.70
C LYS A 46 -51.53 14.34 -17.62
N GLY A 47 -52.05 15.08 -16.64
CA GLY A 47 -51.30 15.51 -15.46
C GLY A 47 -50.81 14.31 -14.65
N ASP A 48 -51.71 13.37 -14.36
CA ASP A 48 -51.39 12.12 -13.65
C ASP A 48 -50.30 11.31 -14.35
N LEU A 49 -50.34 11.21 -15.69
CA LEU A 49 -49.33 10.48 -16.45
C LEU A 49 -47.94 11.15 -16.37
N GLN A 50 -47.89 12.48 -16.41
CA GLN A 50 -46.63 13.22 -16.30
C GLN A 50 -46.01 13.07 -14.90
N GLU A 51 -46.84 13.11 -13.85
CA GLU A 51 -46.40 12.87 -12.47
C GLU A 51 -45.84 11.45 -12.30
N VAL A 52 -46.56 10.44 -12.79
CA VAL A 52 -46.09 9.04 -12.76
C VAL A 52 -44.77 8.84 -13.54
N LEU A 53 -44.60 9.51 -14.68
CA LEU A 53 -43.36 9.43 -15.45
C LEU A 53 -42.20 10.17 -14.77
N ALA A 54 -42.47 11.28 -14.10
CA ALA A 54 -41.49 11.99 -13.29
C ALA A 54 -41.04 11.15 -12.07
N ASP A 55 -41.97 10.50 -11.38
CA ASP A 55 -41.66 9.59 -10.28
C ASP A 55 -40.83 8.40 -10.73
N LYS A 56 -41.18 7.78 -11.87
CA LYS A 56 -40.38 6.69 -12.45
C LYS A 56 -38.98 7.14 -12.86
N LEU A 57 -38.85 8.38 -13.36
CA LEU A 57 -37.56 8.96 -13.70
C LEU A 57 -36.70 9.16 -12.45
N LEU A 58 -37.26 9.74 -11.39
CA LEU A 58 -36.59 9.94 -10.11
C LEU A 58 -36.19 8.61 -9.47
N PHE A 59 -37.07 7.60 -9.54
CA PHE A 59 -36.79 6.27 -9.02
C PHE A 59 -35.63 5.60 -9.77
N SER A 60 -35.64 5.58 -11.11
CA SER A 60 -34.51 5.01 -11.87
C SER A 60 -33.19 5.78 -11.65
N ALA A 61 -33.25 7.11 -11.47
CA ALA A 61 -32.07 7.90 -11.10
C ALA A 61 -31.52 7.52 -9.71
N TYR A 62 -32.41 7.33 -8.73
CA TYR A 62 -32.05 6.84 -7.41
C TYR A 62 -31.40 5.44 -7.48
N MET A 63 -31.98 4.52 -8.24
CA MET A 63 -31.43 3.18 -8.43
C MET A 63 -30.05 3.20 -9.10
N CYS A 64 -29.84 4.07 -10.08
CA CYS A 64 -28.51 4.27 -10.69
C CYS A 64 -27.48 4.71 -9.64
N LEU A 65 -27.80 5.71 -8.82
CA LEU A 65 -26.92 6.19 -7.75
C LEU A 65 -26.64 5.10 -6.70
N HIS A 66 -27.65 4.30 -6.38
CA HIS A 66 -27.52 3.18 -5.47
C HIS A 66 -26.51 2.14 -6.00
N HIS A 67 -26.68 1.69 -7.25
CA HIS A 67 -25.77 0.71 -7.86
C HIS A 67 -24.34 1.24 -8.01
N ILE A 68 -24.16 2.51 -8.37
CA ILE A 68 -22.83 3.15 -8.41
C ILE A 68 -22.17 3.16 -7.03
N SER A 69 -22.94 3.45 -5.97
CA SER A 69 -22.44 3.44 -4.59
C SER A 69 -21.98 2.04 -4.17
N GLU A 70 -22.76 1.01 -4.46
CA GLU A 70 -22.40 -0.39 -4.18
C GLU A 70 -21.15 -0.84 -4.95
N LEU A 71 -21.06 -0.51 -6.24
CA LEU A 71 -19.86 -0.75 -7.05
C LEU A 71 -18.62 -0.08 -6.45
N LYS A 72 -18.75 1.18 -6.01
CA LYS A 72 -17.65 1.91 -5.37
C LYS A 72 -17.21 1.29 -4.05
N LYS A 73 -18.15 0.90 -3.19
CA LYS A 73 -17.85 0.22 -1.90
C LYS A 73 -17.10 -1.08 -2.15
N ALA A 74 -17.57 -1.89 -3.09
CA ALA A 74 -16.96 -3.16 -3.40
C ALA A 74 -15.56 -3.01 -4.03
N ALA A 75 -15.35 -2.03 -4.90
CA ALA A 75 -14.02 -1.71 -5.41
C ALA A 75 -13.05 -1.30 -4.29
N ALA A 76 -13.48 -0.43 -3.37
CA ALA A 76 -12.67 -0.01 -2.24
C ALA A 76 -12.31 -1.19 -1.30
N LEU A 77 -13.25 -2.10 -1.06
CA LEU A 77 -12.99 -3.32 -0.28
C LEU A 77 -12.01 -4.27 -0.99
N SER A 78 -12.12 -4.41 -2.31
CA SER A 78 -11.20 -5.20 -3.12
C SER A 78 -9.77 -4.66 -3.05
N ASP A 79 -9.61 -3.34 -3.21
CA ASP A 79 -8.30 -2.69 -3.14
C ASP A 79 -7.66 -2.87 -1.76
N HIS A 80 -8.42 -2.67 -0.68
CA HIS A 80 -7.93 -2.89 0.67
C HIS A 80 -7.56 -4.35 0.93
N THR A 81 -8.35 -5.29 0.43
CA THR A 81 -8.06 -6.73 0.56
C THR A 81 -6.74 -7.08 -0.13
N THR A 82 -6.53 -6.56 -1.34
CA THR A 82 -5.28 -6.71 -2.10
C THR A 82 -4.10 -6.09 -1.38
N GLN A 83 -4.26 -4.87 -0.84
CA GLN A 83 -3.21 -4.21 -0.06
C GLN A 83 -2.83 -5.00 1.20
N ILE A 84 -3.82 -5.52 1.93
CA ILE A 84 -3.58 -6.34 3.13
C ILE A 84 -2.84 -7.63 2.77
N ALA A 85 -3.23 -8.30 1.67
CA ALA A 85 -2.55 -9.49 1.20
C ALA A 85 -1.09 -9.22 0.83
N ASN A 86 -0.83 -8.13 0.10
CA ASN A 86 0.53 -7.71 -0.26
C ASN A 86 1.36 -7.37 0.99
N ALA A 87 0.80 -6.62 1.94
CA ALA A 87 1.48 -6.28 3.18
C ALA A 87 1.84 -7.53 4.00
N ARG A 88 0.94 -8.52 4.06
CA ARG A 88 1.20 -9.82 4.73
C ARG A 88 2.30 -10.60 4.01
N ALA A 89 2.30 -10.62 2.68
CA ALA A 89 3.33 -11.29 1.89
C ALA A 89 4.72 -10.67 2.11
N VAL A 90 4.81 -9.33 2.07
CA VAL A 90 6.06 -8.59 2.33
C VAL A 90 6.54 -8.81 3.75
N LYS A 91 5.65 -8.74 4.75
CA LYS A 91 6.00 -9.04 6.15
C LYS A 91 6.56 -10.45 6.30
N GLY A 92 5.93 -11.45 5.69
CA GLY A 92 6.42 -12.84 5.74
C GLY A 92 7.74 -13.06 4.99
N ALA A 93 8.02 -12.28 3.95
CA ALA A 93 9.33 -12.28 3.28
C ALA A 93 10.41 -11.63 4.15
N MET A 94 10.13 -10.46 4.74
CA MET A 94 11.04 -9.77 5.66
C MET A 94 11.37 -10.63 6.88
N GLN A 95 10.38 -11.30 7.49
CA GLN A 95 10.64 -12.16 8.65
C GLN A 95 11.61 -13.29 8.30
N ARG A 96 11.42 -13.97 7.17
CA ARG A 96 12.33 -15.04 6.74
C ARG A 96 13.74 -14.52 6.45
N ALA A 97 13.85 -13.32 5.88
CA ALA A 97 15.14 -12.68 5.65
C ALA A 97 15.83 -12.35 6.98
N ASP A 98 15.08 -11.81 7.94
CA ASP A 98 15.56 -11.49 9.29
C ASP A 98 16.04 -12.75 10.04
N ASP A 99 15.27 -13.82 9.99
CA ASP A 99 15.64 -15.12 10.58
C ASP A 99 16.94 -15.66 9.96
N THR A 100 17.09 -15.51 8.63
CA THR A 100 18.29 -15.95 7.90
C THR A 100 19.52 -15.12 8.30
N VAL A 101 19.39 -13.80 8.32
CA VAL A 101 20.48 -12.88 8.70
C VAL A 101 20.88 -13.11 10.16
N THR A 102 19.90 -13.28 11.05
CA THR A 102 20.14 -13.57 12.47
C THR A 102 20.89 -14.89 12.63
N GLY A 103 20.51 -15.94 11.89
CA GLY A 103 21.21 -17.22 11.88
C GLY A 103 22.65 -17.11 11.37
N GLN A 104 22.88 -16.38 10.28
CA GLN A 104 24.22 -16.15 9.74
C GLN A 104 25.10 -15.36 10.72
N LEU A 105 24.54 -14.31 11.34
CA LEU A 105 25.26 -13.51 12.34
C LEU A 105 25.65 -14.34 13.57
N ALA A 106 24.75 -15.21 14.03
CA ALA A 106 25.04 -16.14 15.12
C ALA A 106 26.18 -17.11 14.76
N GLY A 107 26.18 -17.63 13.52
CA GLY A 107 27.26 -18.47 13.00
C GLY A 107 28.61 -17.74 12.99
N ILE A 108 28.66 -16.53 12.43
CA ILE A 108 29.87 -15.69 12.39
C ILE A 108 30.38 -15.40 13.81
N LYS A 109 29.47 -15.11 14.74
CA LYS A 109 29.84 -14.87 16.15
C LYS A 109 30.49 -16.11 16.78
N ALA A 110 29.93 -17.30 16.54
CA ALA A 110 30.48 -18.55 17.05
C ALA A 110 31.86 -18.84 16.46
N GLU A 111 32.02 -18.68 15.15
CA GLU A 111 33.31 -18.85 14.45
C GLU A 111 34.37 -17.86 14.97
N ALA A 112 34.00 -16.59 15.15
CA ALA A 112 34.90 -15.58 15.71
C ALA A 112 35.33 -15.92 17.15
N GLN A 113 34.43 -16.45 17.98
CA GLN A 113 34.75 -16.88 19.34
C GLN A 113 35.68 -18.10 19.35
N GLU A 114 35.49 -19.05 18.44
CA GLU A 114 36.37 -20.20 18.28
C GLU A 114 37.78 -19.79 17.86
N LEU A 115 37.89 -18.95 16.82
CA LEU A 115 39.17 -18.42 16.35
C LEU A 115 39.90 -17.63 17.45
N LEU A 116 39.17 -16.86 18.25
CA LEU A 116 39.74 -16.11 19.37
C LEU A 116 40.25 -17.05 20.46
N GLY A 117 39.50 -18.12 20.78
CA GLY A 117 39.95 -19.16 21.70
C GLY A 117 41.21 -19.90 21.20
N GLN A 118 41.24 -20.29 19.92
CA GLN A 118 42.42 -20.90 19.30
C GLN A 118 43.63 -19.97 19.34
N LEU A 119 43.42 -18.66 19.12
CA LEU A 119 44.48 -17.65 19.24
C LEU A 119 45.00 -17.58 20.67
N GLU A 120 44.13 -17.50 21.67
CA GLU A 120 44.50 -17.49 23.09
C GLU A 120 45.29 -18.75 23.47
N GLU A 121 44.80 -19.94 23.08
CA GLU A 121 45.50 -21.21 23.32
C GLU A 121 46.88 -21.23 22.65
N SER A 122 47.00 -20.74 21.41
CA SER A 122 48.30 -20.66 20.71
C SER A 122 49.26 -19.68 21.39
N TYR A 123 48.76 -18.55 21.89
CA TYR A 123 49.53 -17.54 22.60
C TYR A 123 50.05 -18.07 23.94
N TYR A 124 49.21 -18.80 24.69
CA TYR A 124 49.58 -19.34 26.00
C TYR A 124 50.29 -20.72 25.95
N SER A 125 50.19 -21.48 24.84
CA SER A 125 50.88 -22.76 24.64
C SER A 125 52.24 -22.63 23.96
N SER A 126 52.43 -21.62 23.11
CA SER A 126 53.74 -21.25 22.59
C SER A 126 54.63 -20.86 23.76
N ARG A 127 55.93 -21.15 23.65
CA ARG A 127 56.99 -20.89 24.64
C ARG A 127 57.14 -19.40 25.04
N HIS A 128 56.23 -18.54 24.61
CA HIS A 128 55.99 -17.16 25.00
C HIS A 128 55.19 -17.04 26.30
N LYS A 129 55.42 -17.96 27.27
CA LYS A 129 55.35 -17.55 28.67
C LYS A 129 56.23 -16.31 28.77
N GLY A 130 55.62 -15.16 29.00
CA GLY A 130 56.33 -13.91 29.16
C GLY A 130 57.57 -14.13 30.02
N ARG A 131 58.74 -14.05 29.39
CA ARG A 131 59.75 -13.23 30.03
C ARG A 131 59.19 -11.83 29.91
N PRO A 132 58.95 -11.09 31.00
CA PRO A 132 59.07 -9.66 30.87
C PRO A 132 60.52 -9.45 30.42
N THR A 133 60.75 -9.25 29.13
CA THR A 133 62.02 -8.66 28.71
C THR A 133 61.97 -7.24 29.25
N GLU A 134 62.44 -7.10 30.48
CA GLU A 134 63.34 -6.01 30.78
C GLU A 134 64.26 -5.84 29.56
N SER A 135 64.28 -4.63 29.01
CA SER A 135 65.09 -4.23 27.86
C SER A 135 64.68 -4.84 26.50
N GLY A 136 64.16 -4.00 25.60
CA GLY A 136 63.99 -4.39 24.19
C GLY A 136 63.23 -3.42 23.28
N VAL A 137 62.65 -2.33 23.80
CA VAL A 137 62.39 -1.17 22.93
C VAL A 137 63.78 -0.68 22.52
N SER A 138 64.16 -0.95 21.27
CA SER A 138 65.51 -0.67 20.79
C SER A 138 65.86 0.78 21.12
N GLU A 139 67.07 1.00 21.61
CA GLU A 139 67.59 2.34 21.92
C GLU A 139 67.39 3.29 20.72
N GLN A 140 67.46 2.72 19.51
CA GLN A 140 67.14 3.34 18.23
C GLN A 140 65.68 3.82 18.12
N LEU A 141 64.68 3.08 18.61
CA LEU A 141 63.29 3.55 18.62
C LEU A 141 63.10 4.71 19.59
N ARG A 142 63.84 4.71 20.71
CA ARG A 142 63.83 5.82 21.68
C ARG A 142 64.50 7.07 21.08
N GLU A 143 65.63 6.90 20.40
CA GLU A 143 66.33 7.97 19.67
C GLU A 143 65.51 8.56 18.52
N LEU A 144 64.80 7.71 17.77
CA LEU A 144 63.92 8.15 16.69
C LEU A 144 62.72 8.94 17.23
N CYS A 145 62.16 8.53 18.37
CA CYS A 145 61.10 9.26 19.03
C CYS A 145 61.57 10.61 19.61
N SER A 146 62.79 10.70 20.15
CA SER A 146 63.34 11.98 20.62
C SER A 146 63.63 12.93 19.45
N LEU A 147 64.22 12.43 18.36
CA LEU A 147 64.46 13.21 17.14
C LEU A 147 63.15 13.73 16.52
N ALA A 148 62.10 12.90 16.51
CA ALA A 148 60.79 13.30 16.02
C ALA A 148 60.17 14.43 16.87
N LEU A 149 60.30 14.35 18.20
CA LEU A 149 59.79 15.37 19.12
C LEU A 149 60.59 16.69 19.05
N GLU A 150 61.91 16.63 18.90
CA GLU A 150 62.75 17.82 18.71
C GLU A 150 62.47 18.52 17.37
N SER A 151 62.28 17.73 16.30
CA SER A 151 61.93 18.27 14.98
C SER A 151 60.55 18.94 14.93
N ALA A 152 59.63 18.55 15.81
CA ALA A 152 58.31 19.16 15.96
C ALA A 152 58.36 20.46 16.78
N SER A 153 59.32 20.59 17.70
CA SER A 153 59.52 21.78 18.54
C SER A 153 60.14 22.95 17.75
N HIS A 154 61.01 22.67 16.78
CA HIS A 154 61.69 23.68 15.95
C HIS A 154 60.89 24.19 14.73
N ARG A 155 59.65 23.73 14.53
CA ARG A 155 58.74 24.23 13.46
C ARG A 155 57.70 25.23 13.99
N LYS A 156 58.10 26.16 14.85
CA LYS A 156 57.33 27.36 15.20
C LYS A 156 58.15 28.60 14.94
#